data_AF-A0A3C2C0B2-F1
#
_entry.id   AF-A0A3C2C0B2-F1
#
_cell.length_a   1.000
_cell.length_b   1.000
_cell.length_c   1.000
_cell.angle_alpha   90.00
_cell.angle_beta   90.00
_cell.angle_gamma   90.00
#
_symmetry.space_group_name_H-M   'P 1'
#
loop_
_entity.id
_entity.type
_entity.pdbx_description
1 polymer ?
#
loop_
_entity_poly.entity_id
_entity_poly.type
_entity_poly.pdbx_seq_one_letter_code
_entity_poly.pdbx_strand_id
1 'polypeptide(L)' 'MIIIPAIDLKDGQCVRLRRGLMDDTTVFSDNPAEMAA' A
#
# COMPACT_ATOMS: atom_id res chain seq x y z
N MET A 1 4.36 0.59 24.08
CA MET A 1 3.94 1.19 22.80
C MET A 1 4.10 0.10 21.73
N ILE A 2 3.05 -0.20 20.97
CA ILE A 2 3.08 -1.23 19.91
C ILE A 2 3.04 -0.50 18.56
N ILE A 3 3.95 -0.85 17.64
CA ILE A 3 3.96 -0.33 16.27
C ILE A 3 3.26 -1.35 15.39
N ILE A 4 2.31 -0.90 14.57
CA ILE A 4 1.59 -1.73 13.61
C ILE A 4 1.90 -1.17 12.21
N PRO A 5 2.82 -1.80 11.46
CA PRO A 5 3.05 -1.45 10.05
C PRO A 5 1.79 -1.68 9.22
N ALA A 6 1.60 -0.89 8.17
CA ALA A 6 0.44 -0.99 7.29
C ALA A 6 0.83 -0.73 5.82
N ILE A 7 0.17 -1.45 4.93
CA ILE A 7 0.20 -1.28 3.48
C ILE A 7 -1.22 -1.20 2.95
N ASP A 8 -1.42 -0.49 1.84
CA ASP A 8 -2.72 -0.45 1.16
C ASP A 8 -2.66 -1.36 -0.08
N LEU A 9 -3.75 -2.07 -0.34
CA LEU A 9 -3.86 -2.99 -1.47
C LEU A 9 -4.90 -2.48 -2.46
N LYS A 10 -4.55 -2.50 -3.75
CA LYS A 10 -5.46 -2.22 -4.84
C LYS A 10 -5.06 -3.05 -6.05
N ASP A 11 -6.00 -3.76 -6.65
CA ASP A 11 -5.80 -4.55 -7.88
C ASP A 11 -4.58 -5.50 -7.84
N GLY A 12 -4.30 -6.06 -6.65
CA GLY A 12 -3.16 -6.97 -6.43
C GLY A 12 -1.82 -6.28 -6.17
N GLN A 13 -1.76 -4.95 -6.18
CA GLN A 13 -0.55 -4.15 -5.97
C GLN A 13 -0.53 -3.50 -4.59
N CYS A 14 0.68 -3.23 -4.08
CA CYS A 14 0.91 -2.41 -2.91
C CYS A 14 0.94 -0.94 -3.33
N VAL A 15 0.00 -0.14 -2.80
CA VAL A 15 -0.20 1.25 -3.21
C VAL A 15 -0.28 2.21 -2.03
N ARG A 16 -0.28 3.51 -2.31
CA ARG A 16 -0.73 4.55 -1.39
C ARG A 16 -1.53 5.59 -2.16
N LEU A 17 -2.67 5.99 -1.60
CA LEU A 17 -3.44 7.13 -2.08
C LEU A 17 -2.95 8.40 -1.39
N ARG A 18 -2.74 9.47 -2.16
CA ARG A 18 -2.47 10.78 -1.56
C ARG A 18 -3.76 11.32 -0.95
N ARG A 19 -3.78 11.44 0.39
CA ARG A 19 -4.96 11.90 1.15
C ARG A 19 -6.25 11.10 0.86
N GLY A 20 -6.13 9.83 0.45
CA GLY A 20 -7.29 8.98 0.12
C GLY A 20 -7.91 9.21 -1.26
N LEU A 21 -7.29 10.01 -2.13
CA LEU A 21 -7.79 10.25 -3.49
C LEU A 21 -7.40 9.08 -4.41
N MET A 22 -8.39 8.35 -4.93
CA MET A 22 -8.18 7.17 -5.79
C MET A 22 -7.40 7.48 -7.08
N ASP A 23 -7.57 8.68 -7.61
CA ASP A 23 -6.90 9.09 -8.87
C ASP A 23 -5.47 9.59 -8.64
N ASP A 24 -5.07 9.81 -7.38
CA ASP A 24 -3.72 10.21 -6.98
C ASP A 24 -3.06 9.04 -6.21
N THR A 25 -2.84 7.95 -6.94
CA THR A 25 -2.25 6.69 -6.45
C THR A 25 -0.77 6.59 -6.81
N THR A 26 0.06 6.15 -5.86
CA THR A 26 1.44 5.71 -6.13
C THR A 26 1.55 4.20 -5.93
N VAL A 27 2.10 3.48 -6.91
CA VAL A 27 2.40 2.04 -6.83
C VAL A 27 3.82 1.84 -6.29
N PHE A 28 3.97 0.99 -5.29
CA PHE A 28 5.26 0.69 -4.64
C PHE A 28 5.79 -0.72 -4.96
N SER A 29 4.89 -1.68 -5.19
CA SER A 29 5.25 -3.07 -5.50
C SER A 29 4.09 -3.79 -6.17
N ASP A 30 4.42 -4.71 -7.08
CA ASP A 30 3.48 -5.67 -7.68
C ASP A 30 3.34 -6.95 -6.85
N ASN A 31 4.17 -7.13 -5.82
CA ASN A 31 4.09 -8.24 -4.88
C ASN A 31 3.90 -7.72 -3.45
N PRO A 32 2.65 -7.56 -2.97
CA PRO A 32 2.38 -7.05 -1.63
C PRO A 32 2.80 -8.00 -0.51
N ALA A 33 2.84 -9.31 -0.78
CA ALA A 33 3.23 -10.30 0.21
C ALA A 33 4.70 -10.16 0.60
N GLU A 34 5.58 -9.87 -0.36
CA GLU A 34 6.99 -9.56 -0.08
C GLU A 34 7.15 -8.26 0.71
N MET A 35 6.31 -7.25 0.46
CA MET A 35 6.36 -5.97 1.16
C MET A 35 5.86 -6.05 2.61
N ALA A 36 4.96 -7.01 2.90
CA ALA A 36 4.38 -7.21 4.23
C ALA A 36 5.19 -8.16 5.13
N ALA A 37 6.21 -8.82 4.59
CA ALA A 37 7.04 -9.81 5.27
C ALA A 37 8.07 -9.18 6.25
#